data_AF-A0A7D9EI74-F1
#
_entry.id   AF-A0A7D9EI74-F1
#
_cell.length_a   1.000
_cell.length_b   1.000
_cell.length_c   1.000
_cell.angle_alpha   90.00
_cell.angle_beta   90.00
_cell.angle_gamma   90.00
#
_symmetry.space_group_name_H-M   'P 1'
#
loop_
_entity.id
_entity.type
_entity.pdbx_description
1 polymer ?
#
loop_
_entity_poly.entity_id
_entity_poly.type
_entity_poly.pdbx_seq_one_letter_code
_entity_poly.pdbx_strand_id
1 'polypeptide(L)'
;MNTTNVEDNDVNDTGTTSEGPSSGRCPVDQQHRPSRHATAEAIRLKWTKEINFVLMECFYLSKPFSENGKPQRGYRQRMHRIWNERGVFPAKEQRICDQARAIRKKGWLTDIELESIK
;
A
#
# COMPACT_ATOMS: atom_id res chain seq x y z
N MET A 1 -2.56 -53.32 -38.89
CA MET A 1 -3.12 -53.91 -40.12
C MET A 1 -3.82 -52.78 -40.88
N ASN A 2 -3.49 -52.70 -42.18
CA ASN A 2 -4.17 -52.08 -43.35
C ASN A 2 -4.83 -50.67 -43.20
N THR A 3 -4.33 -49.54 -43.73
CA THR A 3 -3.75 -49.12 -45.05
C THR A 3 -4.78 -48.92 -46.18
N THR A 4 -4.96 -47.66 -46.62
CA THR A 4 -5.17 -47.10 -47.99
C THR A 4 -5.57 -45.61 -47.81
N ASN A 5 -4.79 -44.55 -48.09
CA ASN A 5 -4.03 -44.09 -49.27
C ASN A 5 -4.82 -43.93 -50.57
N VAL A 6 -4.33 -42.95 -51.37
CA VAL A 6 -4.71 -42.47 -52.73
C VAL A 6 -5.49 -41.13 -52.67
N GLU A 7 -4.85 -39.95 -52.77
CA GLU A 7 -4.22 -39.28 -53.96
C GLU A 7 -5.31 -38.61 -54.86
N ASP A 8 -5.19 -37.43 -55.46
CA ASP A 8 -4.08 -36.74 -56.17
C ASP A 8 -4.32 -35.21 -56.17
N ASN A 9 -3.29 -34.36 -55.97
CA ASN A 9 -2.43 -33.69 -56.99
C ASN A 9 -3.17 -32.90 -58.08
N ASP A 10 -2.92 -31.58 -58.16
CA ASP A 10 -2.09 -31.03 -59.25
C ASP A 10 -1.75 -29.52 -59.06
N VAL A 11 -0.43 -29.26 -59.06
CA VAL A 11 0.39 -28.13 -59.60
C VAL A 11 -0.26 -26.78 -59.95
N ASN A 12 0.24 -25.70 -59.32
CA ASN A 12 1.23 -24.72 -59.83
C ASN A 12 0.58 -23.54 -60.56
N ASP A 13 0.72 -22.33 -59.99
CA ASP A 13 1.16 -21.24 -60.84
C ASP A 13 2.06 -20.25 -60.09
N THR A 14 3.08 -19.84 -60.83
CA THR A 14 4.26 -19.08 -60.44
C THR A 14 3.99 -17.59 -60.71
N GLY A 15 4.36 -16.69 -59.79
CA GLY A 15 4.26 -15.26 -60.10
C GLY A 15 4.70 -14.28 -59.02
N THR A 16 6.02 -14.07 -58.92
CA THR A 16 6.65 -12.73 -58.91
C THR A 16 6.45 -11.78 -57.71
N THR A 17 7.53 -11.72 -56.91
CA THR A 17 8.18 -10.53 -56.32
C THR A 17 7.35 -9.46 -55.60
N SER A 18 7.64 -9.26 -54.32
CA SER A 18 8.36 -8.04 -53.88
C SER A 18 8.74 -8.18 -52.41
N GLU A 19 10.01 -7.92 -52.15
CA GLU A 19 10.61 -7.89 -50.82
C GLU A 19 10.04 -6.71 -50.03
N GLY A 20 9.54 -6.99 -48.83
CA GLY A 20 9.26 -5.97 -47.83
C GLY A 20 9.56 -6.55 -46.45
N PRO A 21 10.70 -6.23 -45.80
CA PRO A 21 10.92 -6.67 -44.44
C PRO A 21 10.00 -5.85 -43.52
N SER A 22 8.81 -6.38 -43.23
CA SER A 22 7.98 -5.86 -42.15
C SER A 22 8.60 -6.31 -40.82
N SER A 23 9.61 -5.55 -40.40
CA SER A 23 10.25 -5.62 -39.10
C SER A 23 9.27 -5.12 -38.04
N GLY A 24 8.37 -5.99 -37.60
CA GLY A 24 7.49 -5.75 -36.46
C GLY A 24 8.22 -5.91 -35.12
N ARG A 25 9.42 -5.35 -34.96
CA ARG A 25 9.99 -5.11 -33.63
C ARG A 25 9.33 -3.85 -33.10
N CYS A 26 8.38 -4.01 -32.18
CA CYS A 26 7.84 -2.90 -31.40
C CYS A 26 9.01 -2.11 -30.78
N PRO A 27 9.15 -0.80 -31.06
CA PRO A 27 10.18 0.01 -30.43
C PRO A 27 9.93 0.04 -28.92
N VAL A 28 10.92 -0.40 -28.14
CA VAL A 28 11.09 -0.03 -26.73
C VAL A 28 11.52 1.43 -26.74
N ASP A 29 10.55 2.31 -26.96
CA ASP A 29 10.78 3.73 -26.73
C ASP A 29 9.47 4.39 -26.32
N GLN A 30 9.56 5.24 -25.30
CA GLN A 30 8.47 6.00 -24.68
C GLN A 30 7.59 5.26 -23.66
N GLN A 31 8.23 4.72 -22.62
CA GLN A 31 7.66 4.86 -21.27
C GLN A 31 8.48 5.86 -20.45
N HIS A 32 8.63 7.07 -20.98
CA HIS A 32 8.83 8.25 -20.15
C HIS A 32 7.51 8.53 -19.43
N ARG A 33 7.17 7.72 -18.41
CA ARG A 33 6.25 8.19 -17.39
C ARG A 33 6.90 9.44 -16.79
N PRO A 34 6.22 10.59 -16.74
CA PRO A 34 6.67 11.69 -15.91
C PRO A 34 6.79 11.10 -14.50
N SER A 35 8.03 10.93 -14.06
CA SER A 35 8.29 10.58 -12.68
C SER A 35 7.63 11.67 -11.87
N ARG A 36 6.55 11.32 -11.16
CA ARG A 36 5.96 12.14 -10.13
C ARG A 36 6.94 12.14 -8.96
N HIS A 37 8.13 12.68 -9.16
CA HIS A 37 8.94 13.18 -8.07
C HIS A 37 8.09 14.29 -7.47
N ALA A 38 7.42 13.95 -6.37
CA ALA A 38 6.72 14.92 -5.56
C ALA A 38 7.71 16.05 -5.27
N THR A 39 7.53 17.19 -5.93
CA THR A 39 8.16 18.47 -5.58
C THR A 39 7.45 19.01 -4.35
N ALA A 40 7.74 18.33 -3.27
CA ALA A 40 7.73 18.81 -1.91
C ALA A 40 8.64 17.80 -1.27
N GLU A 41 9.70 18.22 -0.60
CA GLU A 41 10.35 17.36 0.39
C GLU A 41 9.23 16.82 1.26
N ALA A 42 8.83 15.57 0.99
CA ALA A 42 7.85 14.88 1.78
C ALA A 42 8.59 14.64 3.07
N ILE A 43 8.54 15.64 3.97
CA ILE A 43 9.08 15.56 5.31
C ILE A 43 8.48 14.27 5.83
N ARG A 44 9.30 13.22 5.85
CA ARG A 44 8.88 11.91 6.33
C ARG A 44 8.70 12.13 7.82
N LEU A 45 7.48 12.54 8.21
CA LEU A 45 7.12 12.85 9.57
C LEU A 45 7.49 11.62 10.40
N LYS A 46 8.55 11.80 11.19
CA LYS A 46 9.15 10.74 12.00
C LYS A 46 8.28 10.54 13.22
N TRP A 47 8.04 9.29 13.56
CA TRP A 47 7.46 8.93 14.84
C TRP A 47 8.51 9.15 15.92
N THR A 48 8.50 10.33 16.55
CA THR A 48 9.33 10.59 17.73
C THR A 48 8.69 10.00 18.97
N LYS A 49 9.44 9.99 20.08
CA LYS A 49 8.92 9.48 21.36
C LYS A 49 7.73 10.32 21.83
N GLU A 50 7.83 11.65 21.72
CA GLU A 50 6.78 12.62 22.09
C GLU A 50 5.51 12.40 21.26
N ILE A 51 5.67 12.15 19.96
CA ILE A 51 4.54 11.83 19.08
C ILE A 51 3.90 10.50 19.47
N ASN A 52 4.70 9.51 19.88
CA ASN A 52 4.18 8.24 20.38
C ASN A 52 3.40 8.41 21.69
N PHE A 53 3.83 9.31 22.59
CA PHE A 53 3.08 9.69 23.79
C PHE A 53 1.71 10.24 23.44
N VAL A 54 1.67 11.27 22.59
CA VAL A 54 0.42 11.90 22.14
C VAL A 54 -0.50 10.87 21.46
N LEU A 55 0.09 9.96 20.69
CA LEU A 55 -0.67 8.89 20.05
C LEU A 55 -1.27 7.92 21.07
N MET A 56 -0.52 7.52 22.09
CA MET A 56 -1.04 6.65 23.14
C MET A 56 -2.09 7.34 24.01
N GLU A 57 -1.98 8.64 24.21
CA GLU A 57 -3.03 9.43 24.86
C GLU A 57 -4.33 9.43 24.05
N CYS A 58 -4.23 9.66 22.74
CA CYS A 58 -5.38 9.51 21.83
C CYS A 58 -5.98 8.10 21.90
N PHE A 59 -5.13 7.07 22.03
CA PHE A 59 -5.57 5.69 22.15
C PHE A 59 -6.40 5.48 23.41
N TYR A 60 -5.94 5.92 24.59
CA TYR A 60 -6.69 5.77 25.85
C TYR A 60 -7.97 6.61 25.88
N LEU A 61 -7.91 7.86 25.42
CA LEU A 61 -9.09 8.73 25.30
C LEU A 61 -10.16 8.17 24.36
N SER A 62 -9.77 7.39 23.35
CA SER A 62 -10.71 6.73 22.45
C SER A 62 -11.55 5.62 23.11
N LYS A 63 -11.25 5.26 24.36
CA LYS A 63 -11.83 4.14 25.11
C LYS A 63 -11.78 2.86 24.25
N PRO A 64 -10.60 2.26 24.09
CA PRO A 64 -10.40 1.14 23.17
C PRO A 64 -10.95 -0.17 23.73
N PHE A 65 -11.18 -0.25 25.04
CA PHE A 65 -11.73 -1.41 25.73
C PHE A 65 -12.96 -1.00 26.54
N SER A 66 -13.97 -1.87 26.56
CA SER A 66 -15.14 -1.77 27.42
C SER A 66 -14.80 -2.22 28.85
N GLU A 67 -15.71 -1.98 29.79
CA GLU A 67 -15.61 -2.39 31.21
C GLU A 67 -15.27 -3.88 31.38
N ASN A 68 -15.78 -4.72 30.46
CA ASN A 68 -15.49 -6.16 30.42
C ASN A 68 -14.15 -6.52 29.76
N GLY A 69 -13.27 -5.55 29.52
CA GLY A 69 -11.98 -5.74 28.84
C GLY A 69 -12.07 -6.04 27.33
N LYS A 70 -13.27 -6.06 26.74
CA LYS A 70 -13.47 -6.36 25.31
C LYS A 70 -13.16 -5.14 24.44
N PRO A 71 -12.53 -5.30 23.25
CA PRO A 71 -12.32 -4.21 22.32
C PRO A 71 -13.63 -3.50 21.96
N GLN A 72 -13.71 -2.18 22.16
CA GLN A 72 -14.91 -1.41 21.87
C GLN A 72 -14.99 -1.09 20.38
N ARG A 73 -16.13 -1.33 19.75
CA ARG A 73 -16.34 -0.93 18.34
C ARG A 73 -16.20 0.58 18.16
N GLY A 74 -15.67 0.98 17.01
CA GLY A 74 -15.50 2.40 16.64
C GLY A 74 -14.35 3.14 17.33
N TYR A 75 -13.56 2.49 18.19
CA TYR A 75 -12.45 3.18 18.86
C TYR A 75 -11.44 3.77 17.88
N ARG A 76 -11.19 3.10 16.75
CA ARG A 76 -10.25 3.58 15.72
C ARG A 76 -10.69 4.91 15.11
N GLN A 77 -11.97 5.04 14.81
CA GLN A 77 -12.57 6.28 14.32
C GLN A 77 -12.50 7.39 15.38
N ARG A 78 -12.81 7.06 16.64
CA ARG A 78 -12.68 8.02 17.76
C ARG A 78 -11.24 8.47 17.95
N MET A 79 -10.29 7.54 17.91
CA MET A 79 -8.85 7.82 18.02
C MET A 79 -8.37 8.71 16.88
N HIS A 80 -8.80 8.43 15.64
CA HIS A 80 -8.47 9.28 14.48
C HIS A 80 -9.04 10.68 14.60
N ARG A 81 -10.29 10.80 15.08
CA ARG A 81 -10.92 12.09 15.35
C ARG A 81 -10.12 12.90 16.38
N ILE A 82 -9.80 12.32 17.53
CA ILE A 82 -9.01 12.98 18.59
C ILE A 82 -7.64 13.39 18.06
N TRP A 83 -6.99 12.52 17.28
CA TRP A 83 -5.70 12.84 16.65
C TRP A 83 -5.77 14.06 15.73
N ASN A 84 -6.81 14.14 14.90
CA ASN A 84 -7.00 15.27 14.00
C ASN A 84 -7.33 16.56 14.78
N GLU A 85 -8.15 16.46 15.82
CA GLU A 85 -8.47 17.59 16.71
C GLU A 85 -7.22 18.16 17.40
N ARG A 86 -6.23 17.31 17.71
CA ARG A 86 -4.93 17.75 18.29
C ARG A 86 -3.99 18.40 17.28
N GLY A 87 -4.21 18.22 15.98
CA GLY A 87 -3.42 18.89 14.95
C GLY A 87 -1.93 18.51 14.90
N VAL A 88 -1.54 17.32 15.39
CA VAL A 88 -0.11 16.91 15.44
C VAL A 88 0.50 16.86 14.04
N PHE A 89 -0.10 16.06 13.16
CA PHE A 89 0.14 16.06 11.72
C PHE A 89 -0.94 15.25 11.01
N PRO A 90 -1.18 15.48 9.71
CA PRO A 90 -2.15 14.71 8.95
C PRO A 90 -1.72 13.24 8.84
N ALA A 91 -2.49 12.35 9.47
CA ALA A 91 -2.29 10.91 9.41
C ALA A 91 -3.61 10.20 9.11
N LYS A 92 -3.54 9.14 8.30
CA LYS A 92 -4.69 8.26 8.05
C LYS A 92 -4.95 7.41 9.29
N GLU A 93 -6.22 7.09 9.54
CA GLU A 93 -6.67 6.21 10.65
C GLU A 93 -5.81 4.94 10.74
N GLN A 94 -5.61 4.26 9.61
CA GLN A 94 -4.83 3.02 9.54
C GLN A 94 -3.40 3.21 10.07
N ARG A 95 -2.73 4.30 9.67
CA ARG A 95 -1.34 4.59 10.06
C ARG A 95 -1.21 4.83 11.56
N ILE A 96 -2.17 5.55 12.14
CA ILE A 96 -2.23 5.82 13.59
C ILE A 96 -2.47 4.51 14.36
N CYS A 97 -3.42 3.70 13.90
CA CYS A 97 -3.76 2.44 14.56
C CYS A 97 -2.61 1.42 14.51
N ASP A 98 -1.90 1.34 13.40
CA ASP A 98 -0.78 0.42 13.25
C ASP A 98 0.41 0.88 14.11
N GLN A 99 0.64 2.18 14.20
CA GLN A 99 1.65 2.74 15.10
C GLN A 99 1.31 2.47 16.57
N ALA A 100 0.05 2.64 17.00
CA ALA A 100 -0.40 2.31 18.35
C ALA A 100 -0.12 0.84 18.70
N ARG A 101 -0.41 -0.06 17.76
CA ARG A 101 -0.12 -1.49 17.93
C ARG A 101 1.37 -1.76 17.98
N ALA A 102 2.18 -1.10 17.16
CA ALA A 102 3.63 -1.25 17.15
C ALA A 102 4.23 -0.80 18.49
N ILE A 103 3.81 0.36 19.02
CA ILE A 103 4.25 0.86 20.34
C ILE A 103 3.94 -0.17 21.43
N ARG A 104 2.69 -0.64 21.49
CA ARG A 104 2.25 -1.62 22.49
C ARG A 104 2.94 -2.97 22.36
N LYS A 105 3.19 -3.45 21.13
CA LYS A 105 3.83 -4.75 20.89
C LYS A 105 5.33 -4.72 21.18
N LYS A 106 5.99 -3.59 20.90
CA LYS A 106 7.45 -3.47 20.99
C LYS A 106 7.92 -2.80 22.29
N GLY A 107 7.01 -2.35 23.16
CA GLY A 107 7.36 -1.67 24.40
C GLY A 107 8.13 -0.37 24.17
N TRP A 108 7.79 0.38 23.12
CA TRP A 108 8.49 1.63 22.77
C TRP A 108 8.26 2.77 23.79
N LEU A 109 7.30 2.58 24.69
CA LEU A 109 7.08 3.39 25.88
C LEU A 109 7.06 2.43 27.07
N THR A 110 7.67 2.86 28.17
CA THR A 110 7.66 2.08 29.43
C THR A 110 6.27 2.07 30.05
N ASP A 111 5.99 1.10 30.92
CA ASP A 111 4.70 1.01 31.60
C ASP A 111 4.43 2.24 32.47
N ILE A 112 5.46 2.81 33.10
CA ILE A 112 5.39 4.06 33.88
C ILE A 112 4.98 5.24 32.98
N GLU A 113 5.57 5.32 31.80
CA GLU A 113 5.24 6.35 30.80
C GLU A 113 3.84 6.17 30.23
N LEU A 114 3.30 4.95 30.18
CA LEU A 114 1.93 4.70 29.75
C LEU A 114 0.91 4.94 30.87
N GLU A 115 1.30 4.71 32.12
CA GLU A 115 0.45 4.90 33.29
C GLU A 115 0.20 6.38 33.60
N SER A 116 1.18 7.26 33.32
CA SER A 116 0.99 8.71 33.42
C SER A 116 0.01 9.30 32.38
N ILE A 117 -0.35 8.51 31.36
CA ILE A 117 -1.25 8.91 30.27
C ILE A 117 -2.69 8.40 30.47
N LYS A 118 -2.87 7.32 31.23
CA LYS A 118 -4.16 6.62 31.41
C LYS A 118 -5.14 7.43 32.25
#